data_AF-A0A1G1TL77-F1
#
_entry.id   AF-A0A1G1TL77-F1
#
_cell.length_a   1.000
_cell.length_b   1.000
_cell.length_c   1.000
_cell.angle_alpha   90.00
_cell.angle_beta   90.00
_cell.angle_gamma   90.00
#
_symmetry.space_group_name_H-M   'P 1'
#
loop_
_entity.id
_entity.type
_entity.pdbx_description
1 polymer ?
#
loop_
_entity_poly.entity_id
_entity_poly.type
_entity_poly.pdbx_seq_one_letter_code
_entity_poly.pdbx_strand_id
1 'polypeptide(L)'
;MSLRPDTKFALGFAGALAVLLLSGAAAQLSIRGLQQQTEQVQRTYQTIQETDAVNAVLRDAQAGVRGYRLTGDTAFLHPYHKAVAQLPRLQAGVRRLSQGHPTQQERLDSLRAMVDLEFRVLRPLANPDASLSHADLLTALNTDRLTMRAARTIFRRVKDEELRLLNQRSASQSMFERTAPRVVGAAGILALVVVGWLLARITRELRDNRRLQAELAAVNADVARRIGAIRDLAEQVVRGDYTVKIADAAADGLGNLATLLNQMTQSLDQSFEALALRNRELDQFAYVASHDLRAPLRGIATLVKWLDEEHAAEFSPEVRTYFDQVKGRLGRLEGLISGLLAYARAGAWPACWPPPTWGAAARSRRAGGAARLRAGAAPRPAHLLHRPPGLAASVHQPARQRREAPRGPRGPHCGALPRRGRPLRICGGRRRPRHRPGPPPQDFSAFPDPARAPLRGRKHRHRP
;
A
#
# COMPACT_ATOMS: atom_id res chain seq x y z
N MET A 1 17.98 -15.90 16.98
CA MET A 1 17.86 -15.38 15.59
C MET A 1 16.49 -14.72 15.43
N SER A 2 16.43 -13.45 15.03
CA SER A 2 15.19 -12.80 14.60
C SER A 2 14.96 -13.07 13.10
N LEU A 3 13.95 -13.89 12.78
CA LEU A 3 13.50 -14.08 11.40
C LEU A 3 13.08 -12.73 10.78
N ARG A 4 13.46 -12.49 9.51
CA ARG A 4 13.06 -11.29 8.74
C ARG A 4 11.52 -11.18 8.71
N PRO A 5 10.92 -9.98 8.78
CA PRO A 5 9.46 -9.82 8.86
C PRO A 5 8.73 -10.56 7.73
N ASP A 6 9.25 -10.49 6.51
CA ASP A 6 8.70 -11.14 5.32
C ASP A 6 8.60 -12.66 5.49
N THR A 7 9.62 -13.28 6.10
CA THR A 7 9.62 -14.73 6.36
C THR A 7 8.59 -15.15 7.40
N LYS A 8 8.22 -14.27 8.35
CA LYS A 8 7.15 -14.54 9.33
C LYS A 8 5.78 -14.55 8.65
N PHE A 9 5.53 -13.59 7.75
CA PHE A 9 4.29 -13.55 6.96
C PHE A 9 4.21 -14.74 5.99
N ALA A 10 5.32 -15.08 5.31
CA ALA A 10 5.40 -16.26 4.45
C ALA A 10 5.10 -17.56 5.23
N LEU A 11 5.66 -17.75 6.42
CA LEU A 11 5.33 -18.88 7.31
C LEU A 11 3.85 -18.90 7.70
N GLY A 12 3.27 -17.75 8.01
CA GLY A 12 1.83 -17.63 8.33
C GLY A 12 0.93 -18.04 7.16
N PHE A 13 1.19 -17.52 5.97
CA PHE A 13 0.44 -17.87 4.75
C PHE A 13 0.65 -19.34 4.33
N ALA A 14 1.88 -19.86 4.43
CA ALA A 14 2.17 -21.28 4.17
C ALA A 14 1.43 -22.19 5.15
N GLY A 15 1.38 -21.84 6.44
CA GLY A 15 0.59 -22.57 7.44
C GLY A 15 -0.92 -22.55 7.15
N ALA A 16 -1.48 -21.39 6.81
CA ALA A 16 -2.89 -21.27 6.42
C ALA A 16 -3.22 -22.08 5.15
N LEU A 17 -2.35 -22.04 4.15
CA LEU A 17 -2.48 -22.83 2.92
C LEU A 17 -2.38 -24.34 3.19
N ALA A 18 -1.45 -24.76 4.05
CA ALA A 18 -1.30 -26.16 4.46
C ALA A 18 -2.57 -26.68 5.18
N VAL A 19 -3.14 -25.90 6.11
CA VAL A 19 -4.41 -26.26 6.77
C VAL A 19 -5.56 -26.39 5.76
N LEU A 20 -5.65 -25.48 4.78
CA LEU A 20 -6.67 -25.53 3.74
C LEU A 20 -6.50 -26.75 2.83
N LEU A 21 -5.28 -27.08 2.41
CA LEU A 21 -4.96 -28.26 1.61
C LEU A 21 -5.24 -29.57 2.37
N LEU A 22 -4.87 -29.63 3.67
CA LEU A 22 -5.16 -30.78 4.53
C LEU A 22 -6.66 -30.97 4.74
N SER A 23 -7.42 -29.89 4.93
CA SER A 23 -8.89 -29.92 5.02
C SER A 23 -9.52 -30.43 3.72
N GLY A 24 -9.08 -29.94 2.56
CA GLY A 24 -9.52 -30.41 1.24
C GLY A 24 -9.19 -31.88 0.99
N ALA A 25 -7.98 -32.33 1.38
CA ALA A 25 -7.59 -33.74 1.28
C ALA A 25 -8.43 -34.65 2.19
N ALA A 26 -8.68 -34.24 3.44
CA ALA A 26 -9.54 -34.96 4.37
C ALA A 26 -10.99 -35.05 3.88
N ALA A 27 -11.52 -33.96 3.32
CA ALA A 27 -12.84 -33.96 2.69
C ALA A 27 -12.91 -34.92 1.49
N GLN A 28 -11.90 -34.91 0.61
CA GLN A 28 -11.87 -35.79 -0.56
C GLN A 28 -11.71 -37.28 -0.19
N LEU A 29 -10.96 -37.59 0.88
CA LEU A 29 -10.90 -38.94 1.46
C LEU A 29 -12.26 -39.36 2.03
N SER A 30 -12.96 -38.47 2.74
CA SER A 30 -14.32 -38.74 3.24
C SER A 30 -15.33 -38.97 2.13
N ILE A 31 -15.30 -38.17 1.06
CA ILE A 31 -16.23 -38.28 -0.07
C ILE A 31 -16.03 -39.63 -0.78
N ARG A 32 -14.78 -40.04 -1.02
CA ARG A 32 -14.44 -41.35 -1.60
C ARG A 32 -14.92 -42.51 -0.72
N GLY A 33 -14.73 -42.42 0.60
CA GLY A 33 -15.22 -43.42 1.55
C GLY A 33 -16.75 -43.56 1.53
N LEU A 34 -17.47 -42.43 1.51
CA LEU A 34 -18.93 -42.42 1.42
C LEU A 34 -19.43 -43.02 0.09
N GLN A 35 -18.83 -42.62 -1.05
CA GLN A 35 -19.16 -43.18 -2.36
C GLN A 35 -19.00 -44.71 -2.42
N GLN A 36 -17.89 -45.23 -1.88
CA GLN A 36 -17.66 -46.69 -1.82
C GLN A 36 -18.69 -47.42 -0.93
N GLN A 37 -19.14 -46.80 0.17
CA GLN A 37 -20.21 -47.37 1.00
C GLN A 37 -21.56 -47.35 0.26
N THR A 38 -21.91 -46.25 -0.40
CA THR A 38 -23.14 -46.15 -1.21
C THR A 38 -23.18 -47.20 -2.34
N GLU A 39 -22.07 -47.41 -3.04
CA GLU A 39 -21.98 -48.48 -4.06
C GLU A 39 -22.20 -49.88 -3.46
N GLN A 40 -21.61 -50.19 -2.31
CA GLN A 40 -21.79 -51.50 -1.66
C GLN A 40 -23.23 -51.73 -1.19
N VAL A 41 -23.88 -50.68 -0.67
CA VAL A 41 -25.31 -50.70 -0.32
C VAL A 41 -26.16 -50.96 -1.57
N GLN A 42 -25.91 -50.25 -2.66
CA GLN A 42 -26.62 -50.43 -3.93
C GLN A 42 -26.45 -51.84 -4.51
N ARG A 43 -25.23 -52.39 -4.51
CA ARG A 43 -24.95 -53.76 -4.99
C ARG A 43 -25.69 -54.82 -4.17
N THR A 44 -25.80 -54.65 -2.85
CA THR A 44 -26.59 -55.55 -2.00
C THR A 44 -28.09 -55.46 -2.30
N TYR A 45 -28.66 -54.26 -2.47
CA TYR A 45 -30.06 -54.13 -2.91
C TYR A 45 -30.32 -54.79 -4.28
N GLN A 46 -29.42 -54.59 -5.25
CA GLN A 46 -29.49 -55.27 -6.56
C GLN A 46 -29.38 -56.79 -6.44
N THR A 47 -28.50 -57.29 -5.57
CA THR A 47 -28.33 -58.74 -5.32
C THR A 47 -29.59 -59.35 -4.71
N ILE A 48 -30.24 -58.66 -3.76
CA ILE A 48 -31.53 -59.07 -3.20
C ILE A 48 -32.62 -59.07 -4.29
N GLN A 49 -32.72 -58.00 -5.09
CA GLN A 49 -33.74 -57.86 -6.13
C GLN A 49 -33.64 -58.93 -7.22
N GLU A 50 -32.43 -59.20 -7.73
CA GLU A 50 -32.18 -60.27 -8.70
C GLU A 50 -32.44 -61.67 -8.09
N THR A 51 -32.09 -61.87 -6.81
CA THR A 51 -32.36 -63.14 -6.09
C THR A 51 -33.87 -63.37 -5.90
N ASP A 52 -34.63 -62.34 -5.55
CA ASP A 52 -36.10 -62.40 -5.49
C ASP A 52 -36.71 -62.64 -6.88
N ALA A 53 -36.13 -62.08 -7.95
CA ALA A 53 -36.57 -62.31 -9.32
C ALA A 53 -36.37 -63.77 -9.77
N VAL A 54 -35.23 -64.40 -9.44
CA VAL A 54 -35.02 -65.85 -9.67
C VAL A 54 -36.08 -66.68 -8.92
N ASN A 55 -36.38 -66.35 -7.66
CA ASN A 55 -37.41 -67.03 -6.85
C ASN A 55 -38.83 -66.84 -7.42
N ALA A 56 -39.16 -65.66 -7.95
CA ALA A 56 -40.44 -65.39 -8.60
C ALA A 56 -40.59 -66.23 -9.89
N VAL A 57 -39.60 -66.16 -10.79
CA VAL A 57 -39.59 -66.92 -12.05
C VAL A 57 -39.63 -68.44 -11.81
N LEU A 58 -38.99 -68.94 -10.75
CA LEU A 58 -39.07 -70.34 -10.32
C LEU A 58 -40.49 -70.73 -9.87
N ARG A 59 -41.14 -69.88 -9.06
CA ARG A 59 -42.52 -70.11 -8.60
C ARG A 59 -43.53 -70.10 -9.75
N ASP A 60 -43.38 -69.17 -10.69
CA ASP A 60 -44.28 -69.03 -11.82
C ASP A 60 -44.16 -70.23 -12.77
N ALA A 61 -42.94 -70.73 -13.00
CA ALA A 61 -42.70 -71.97 -13.73
C ALA A 61 -43.36 -73.19 -13.07
N GLN A 62 -43.16 -73.37 -11.75
CA GLN A 62 -43.79 -74.44 -10.97
C GLN A 62 -45.32 -74.34 -11.00
N ALA A 63 -45.88 -73.13 -10.90
CA ALA A 63 -47.33 -72.91 -10.98
C ALA A 63 -47.88 -73.26 -12.37
N GLY A 64 -47.17 -72.87 -13.44
CA GLY A 64 -47.54 -73.20 -14.82
C GLY A 64 -47.54 -74.70 -15.11
N VAL A 65 -46.47 -75.41 -14.74
CA VAL A 65 -46.37 -76.87 -14.92
C VAL A 65 -47.46 -77.61 -14.14
N ARG A 66 -47.77 -77.17 -12.91
CA ARG A 66 -48.87 -77.73 -12.12
C ARG A 66 -50.24 -77.42 -12.74
N GLY A 67 -50.44 -76.20 -13.26
CA GLY A 67 -51.65 -75.83 -14.01
C GLY A 67 -51.88 -76.75 -15.21
N TYR A 68 -50.86 -76.90 -16.05
CA TYR A 68 -50.88 -77.81 -17.20
C TYR A 68 -51.26 -79.25 -16.81
N ARG A 69 -50.64 -79.81 -15.76
CA ARG A 69 -50.95 -81.17 -15.29
C ARG A 69 -52.29 -81.31 -14.54
N LEU A 70 -53.01 -80.22 -14.28
CA LEU A 70 -54.36 -80.22 -13.73
C LEU A 70 -55.44 -80.00 -14.81
N THR A 71 -55.14 -79.27 -15.89
CA THR A 71 -56.12 -78.88 -16.93
C THR A 71 -55.92 -79.56 -18.28
N GLY A 72 -54.70 -80.03 -18.59
CA GLY A 72 -54.29 -80.47 -19.93
C GLY A 72 -54.00 -79.34 -20.92
N ASP A 73 -54.24 -78.07 -20.55
CA ASP A 73 -54.09 -76.92 -21.45
C ASP A 73 -52.64 -76.40 -21.49
N THR A 74 -52.02 -76.47 -22.67
CA THR A 74 -50.62 -76.08 -22.89
C THR A 74 -50.36 -74.58 -22.71
N ALA A 75 -51.39 -73.72 -22.68
CA ALA A 75 -51.24 -72.30 -22.36
C ALA A 75 -50.60 -72.08 -20.98
N PHE A 76 -50.87 -72.97 -20.02
CA PHE A 76 -50.26 -72.96 -18.69
C PHE A 76 -48.73 -73.20 -18.70
N LEU A 77 -48.14 -73.69 -19.79
CA LEU A 77 -46.69 -73.88 -19.91
C LEU A 77 -45.92 -72.59 -20.26
N HIS A 78 -46.60 -71.51 -20.65
CA HIS A 78 -45.93 -70.25 -21.02
C HIS A 78 -44.97 -69.71 -19.95
N PRO A 79 -45.31 -69.67 -18.63
CA PRO A 79 -44.38 -69.26 -17.58
C PRO A 79 -43.15 -70.16 -17.46
N TYR A 80 -43.31 -71.47 -17.69
CA TYR A 80 -42.19 -72.43 -17.66
C TYR A 80 -41.21 -72.18 -18.81
N HIS A 81 -41.68 -72.04 -20.06
CA HIS A 81 -40.82 -71.74 -21.19
C HIS A 81 -40.12 -70.37 -21.05
N LYS A 82 -40.84 -69.37 -20.54
CA LYS A 82 -40.26 -68.05 -20.19
C LYS A 82 -39.16 -68.19 -19.14
N ALA A 83 -39.36 -69.01 -18.11
CA ALA A 83 -38.37 -69.24 -17.07
C ALA A 83 -37.09 -69.92 -17.59
N VAL A 84 -37.21 -70.95 -18.44
CA VAL A 84 -36.08 -71.62 -19.09
C VAL A 84 -35.21 -70.61 -19.87
N ALA A 85 -35.83 -69.64 -20.56
CA ALA A 85 -35.12 -68.61 -21.31
C ALA A 85 -34.51 -67.49 -20.42
N GLN A 86 -35.10 -67.19 -19.26
CA GLN A 86 -34.69 -66.07 -18.41
C GLN A 86 -33.70 -66.45 -17.30
N LEU A 87 -33.84 -67.62 -16.68
CA LEU A 87 -33.06 -68.02 -15.51
C LEU A 87 -31.53 -68.02 -15.73
N PRO A 88 -30.97 -68.50 -16.86
CA PRO A 88 -29.52 -68.44 -17.08
C PRO A 88 -28.97 -67.00 -17.06
N ARG A 89 -29.75 -66.02 -17.50
CA ARG A 89 -29.36 -64.60 -17.49
C ARG A 89 -29.43 -64.01 -16.08
N LEU A 90 -30.48 -64.34 -15.32
CA LEU A 90 -30.65 -63.88 -13.93
C LEU A 90 -29.59 -64.50 -13.00
N GLN A 91 -29.35 -65.82 -13.08
CA GLN A 91 -28.28 -66.51 -12.34
C GLN A 91 -26.90 -65.87 -12.62
N ALA A 92 -26.60 -65.56 -13.89
CA ALA A 92 -25.38 -64.85 -14.28
C ALA A 92 -25.36 -63.37 -13.83
N GLY A 93 -26.52 -62.74 -13.65
CA GLY A 93 -26.67 -61.42 -13.00
C GLY A 93 -26.22 -61.47 -11.55
N VAL A 94 -26.89 -62.28 -10.72
CA VAL A 94 -26.58 -62.41 -9.28
C VAL A 94 -25.11 -62.78 -9.05
N ARG A 95 -24.57 -63.77 -9.79
CA ARG A 95 -23.16 -64.19 -9.66
C ARG A 95 -22.14 -63.11 -10.06
N ARG A 96 -22.51 -62.15 -10.93
CA ARG A 96 -21.67 -60.98 -11.24
C ARG A 96 -21.73 -59.92 -10.15
N LEU A 97 -22.91 -59.65 -9.59
CA LEU A 97 -23.07 -58.67 -8.50
C LEU A 97 -22.29 -59.06 -7.24
N SER A 98 -22.21 -60.35 -6.92
CA SER A 98 -21.43 -60.88 -5.78
C SER A 98 -19.96 -61.21 -6.11
N GLN A 99 -19.36 -60.59 -7.12
CA GLN A 99 -17.91 -60.69 -7.37
C GLN A 99 -17.11 -60.00 -6.25
N GLY A 100 -16.19 -60.76 -5.62
CA GLY A 100 -15.40 -60.31 -4.48
C GLY A 100 -15.82 -60.87 -3.11
N HIS A 101 -16.88 -61.70 -3.04
CA HIS A 101 -17.35 -62.33 -1.81
C HIS A 101 -17.42 -63.86 -1.96
N PRO A 102 -16.34 -64.62 -1.67
CA PRO A 102 -16.25 -66.05 -1.98
C PRO A 102 -17.33 -66.88 -1.27
N THR A 103 -17.58 -66.63 0.02
CA THR A 103 -18.63 -67.29 0.82
C THR A 103 -20.04 -66.99 0.32
N GLN A 104 -20.25 -65.91 -0.44
CA GLN A 104 -21.52 -65.61 -1.10
C GLN A 104 -21.61 -66.30 -2.46
N GLN A 105 -20.50 -66.42 -3.19
CA GLN A 105 -20.45 -67.21 -4.43
C GLN A 105 -20.75 -68.69 -4.18
N GLU A 106 -20.23 -69.29 -3.11
CA GLU A 106 -20.56 -70.67 -2.70
C GLU A 106 -22.07 -70.86 -2.45
N ARG A 107 -22.71 -69.90 -1.78
CA ARG A 107 -24.17 -69.91 -1.53
C ARG A 107 -24.98 -69.73 -2.81
N LEU A 108 -24.49 -68.91 -3.74
CA LEU A 108 -25.15 -68.68 -5.03
C LEU A 108 -24.97 -69.85 -6.01
N ASP A 109 -23.83 -70.53 -5.99
CA ASP A 109 -23.64 -71.76 -6.76
C ASP A 109 -24.43 -72.93 -6.15
N SER A 110 -24.57 -72.97 -4.82
CA SER A 110 -25.51 -73.88 -4.14
C SER A 110 -26.98 -73.59 -4.52
N LEU A 111 -27.36 -72.31 -4.60
CA LEU A 111 -28.69 -71.87 -5.05
C LEU A 111 -28.93 -72.27 -6.51
N ARG A 112 -27.97 -72.01 -7.38
CA ARG A 112 -28.00 -72.42 -8.79
C ARG A 112 -28.16 -73.93 -8.94
N ALA A 113 -27.33 -74.72 -8.25
CA ALA A 113 -27.42 -76.18 -8.31
C ALA A 113 -28.82 -76.71 -7.90
N MET A 114 -29.48 -76.03 -6.95
CA MET A 114 -30.85 -76.33 -6.52
C MET A 114 -31.92 -75.90 -7.54
N VAL A 115 -31.78 -74.73 -8.18
CA VAL A 115 -32.66 -74.30 -9.28
C VAL A 115 -32.51 -75.21 -10.49
N ASP A 116 -31.28 -75.57 -10.85
CA ASP A 116 -30.97 -76.48 -11.94
C ASP A 116 -31.43 -77.91 -11.61
N LEU A 117 -31.59 -78.28 -10.33
CA LEU A 117 -32.25 -79.51 -9.88
C LEU A 117 -33.78 -79.44 -10.01
N GLU A 118 -34.43 -78.36 -9.56
CA GLU A 118 -35.88 -78.15 -9.73
C GLU A 118 -36.27 -78.26 -11.22
N PHE A 119 -35.51 -77.63 -12.13
CA PHE A 119 -35.79 -77.71 -13.56
C PHE A 119 -35.59 -79.10 -14.16
N ARG A 120 -34.77 -79.97 -13.56
CA ARG A 120 -34.69 -81.39 -13.95
C ARG A 120 -35.93 -82.18 -13.52
N VAL A 121 -36.57 -81.81 -12.41
CA VAL A 121 -37.86 -82.40 -11.95
C VAL A 121 -39.03 -81.85 -12.77
N LEU A 122 -39.05 -80.55 -13.06
CA LEU A 122 -40.12 -79.92 -13.83
C LEU A 122 -40.09 -80.29 -15.32
N ARG A 123 -38.93 -80.62 -15.91
CA ARG A 123 -38.81 -80.93 -17.35
C ARG A 123 -39.72 -82.07 -17.86
N PRO A 124 -39.77 -83.28 -17.25
CA PRO A 124 -40.71 -84.32 -17.66
C PRO A 124 -42.17 -83.89 -17.40
N LEU A 125 -42.43 -83.21 -16.28
CA LEU A 125 -43.77 -82.68 -15.96
C LEU A 125 -44.23 -81.62 -16.97
N ALA A 126 -43.32 -80.87 -17.60
CA ALA A 126 -43.62 -79.85 -18.61
C ALA A 126 -43.72 -80.39 -20.05
N ASN A 127 -43.38 -81.66 -20.33
CA ASN A 127 -43.42 -82.21 -21.69
C ASN A 127 -44.84 -82.69 -22.06
N PRO A 128 -45.50 -82.12 -23.10
CA PRO A 128 -46.85 -82.55 -23.49
C PRO A 128 -46.92 -84.02 -23.91
N ASP A 129 -45.90 -84.50 -24.62
CA ASP A 129 -45.87 -85.86 -25.18
C ASP A 129 -45.49 -86.94 -24.14
N ALA A 130 -45.26 -86.56 -22.87
CA ALA A 130 -44.88 -87.50 -21.82
C ALA A 130 -46.10 -88.17 -21.18
N SER A 131 -46.34 -89.42 -21.57
CA SER A 131 -47.20 -90.38 -20.88
C SER A 131 -46.55 -90.89 -19.58
N LEU A 132 -46.76 -90.15 -18.50
CA LEU A 132 -46.31 -90.53 -17.15
C LEU A 132 -47.33 -91.48 -16.49
N SER A 133 -46.87 -92.52 -15.79
CA SER A 133 -47.74 -93.31 -14.92
C SER A 133 -48.25 -92.45 -13.77
N HIS A 134 -49.41 -92.80 -13.19
CA HIS A 134 -49.92 -92.12 -12.00
C HIS A 134 -48.90 -92.18 -10.84
N ALA A 135 -48.17 -93.29 -10.71
CA ALA A 135 -47.10 -93.44 -9.71
C ALA A 135 -45.90 -92.52 -9.99
N ASP A 136 -45.49 -92.36 -11.25
CA ASP A 136 -44.38 -91.47 -11.65
C ASP A 136 -44.76 -90.01 -11.42
N LEU A 137 -45.99 -89.64 -11.78
CA LEU A 137 -46.54 -88.30 -11.55
C LEU A 137 -46.60 -87.97 -10.05
N LEU A 138 -47.10 -88.89 -9.21
CA LEU A 138 -47.13 -88.71 -7.76
C LEU A 138 -45.72 -88.60 -7.16
N THR A 139 -44.76 -89.37 -7.70
CA THR A 139 -43.36 -89.33 -7.28
C THR A 139 -42.73 -87.98 -7.63
N ALA A 140 -42.83 -87.56 -8.89
CA ALA A 140 -42.28 -86.30 -9.37
C ALA A 140 -42.90 -85.06 -8.67
N LEU A 141 -44.20 -85.06 -8.40
CA LEU A 141 -44.87 -84.00 -7.62
C LEU A 141 -44.43 -83.98 -6.14
N ASN A 142 -44.10 -85.14 -5.56
CA ASN A 142 -43.50 -85.18 -4.22
C ASN A 142 -42.04 -84.71 -4.24
N THR A 143 -41.26 -85.03 -5.28
CA THR A 143 -39.91 -84.50 -5.47
C THR A 143 -39.92 -82.98 -5.59
N ASP A 144 -40.76 -82.42 -6.48
CA ASP A 144 -41.01 -80.98 -6.66
C ASP A 144 -41.35 -80.27 -5.34
N ARG A 145 -42.21 -80.90 -4.51
CA ARG A 145 -42.53 -80.37 -3.17
C ARG A 145 -41.32 -80.33 -2.22
N LEU A 146 -40.34 -81.21 -2.38
CA LEU A 146 -39.13 -81.28 -1.56
C LEU A 146 -38.02 -80.36 -2.08
N THR A 147 -37.71 -80.41 -3.39
CA THR A 147 -36.70 -79.56 -4.03
C THR A 147 -37.05 -78.08 -3.90
N MET A 148 -38.33 -77.71 -4.05
CA MET A 148 -38.75 -76.32 -3.83
C MET A 148 -38.67 -75.88 -2.37
N ARG A 149 -38.87 -76.78 -1.40
CA ARG A 149 -38.65 -76.47 0.03
C ARG A 149 -37.16 -76.22 0.31
N ALA A 150 -36.27 -77.00 -0.30
CA ALA A 150 -34.84 -76.78 -0.23
C ALA A 150 -34.44 -75.45 -0.92
N ALA A 151 -34.91 -75.19 -2.14
CA ALA A 151 -34.67 -73.94 -2.87
C ALA A 151 -35.10 -72.71 -2.05
N ARG A 152 -36.34 -72.67 -1.54
CA ARG A 152 -36.85 -71.59 -0.68
C ARG A 152 -36.03 -71.38 0.59
N THR A 153 -35.40 -72.44 1.11
CA THR A 153 -34.51 -72.36 2.27
C THR A 153 -33.17 -71.71 1.91
N ILE A 154 -32.61 -72.01 0.74
CA ILE A 154 -31.37 -71.36 0.25
C ILE A 154 -31.64 -69.89 -0.12
N PHE A 155 -32.74 -69.58 -0.82
CA PHE A 155 -33.13 -68.19 -1.13
C PHE A 155 -33.19 -67.31 0.13
N ARG A 156 -33.80 -67.82 1.21
CA ARG A 156 -33.81 -67.13 2.52
C ARG A 156 -32.40 -66.92 3.05
N ARG A 157 -31.58 -67.97 3.16
CA ARG A 157 -30.18 -67.88 3.64
C ARG A 157 -29.28 -66.91 2.85
N VAL A 158 -29.54 -66.70 1.55
CA VAL A 158 -28.86 -65.68 0.73
C VAL A 158 -29.35 -64.28 1.09
N LYS A 159 -30.68 -64.09 1.15
CA LYS A 159 -31.31 -62.80 1.43
C LYS A 159 -31.10 -62.32 2.88
N ASP A 160 -31.15 -63.21 3.85
CA ASP A 160 -30.94 -62.94 5.27
C ASP A 160 -29.48 -62.49 5.53
N GLU A 161 -28.51 -63.03 4.78
CA GLU A 161 -27.10 -62.61 4.84
C GLU A 161 -26.88 -61.24 4.17
N GLU A 162 -27.48 -60.99 3.00
CA GLU A 162 -27.42 -59.66 2.37
C GLU A 162 -28.04 -58.60 3.27
N LEU A 163 -29.17 -58.88 3.93
CA LEU A 163 -29.78 -57.97 4.92
C LEU A 163 -28.91 -57.79 6.18
N ARG A 164 -28.25 -58.84 6.66
CA ARG A 164 -27.28 -58.76 7.76
C ARG A 164 -26.07 -57.89 7.39
N LEU A 165 -25.50 -58.09 6.21
CA LEU A 165 -24.38 -57.30 5.68
C LEU A 165 -24.79 -55.84 5.44
N LEU A 166 -26.00 -55.60 4.91
CA LEU A 166 -26.58 -54.26 4.76
C LEU A 166 -26.69 -53.53 6.09
N ASN A 167 -27.25 -54.18 7.12
CA ASN A 167 -27.39 -53.60 8.45
C ASN A 167 -26.02 -53.32 9.10
N GLN A 168 -25.04 -54.21 8.94
CA GLN A 168 -23.68 -54.02 9.43
C GLN A 168 -22.96 -52.83 8.74
N ARG A 169 -23.14 -52.69 7.41
CA ARG A 169 -22.60 -51.55 6.63
C ARG A 169 -23.30 -50.24 7.01
N SER A 170 -24.62 -50.22 7.12
CA SER A 170 -25.42 -49.06 7.51
C SER A 170 -25.10 -48.55 8.92
N ALA A 171 -24.90 -49.47 9.88
CA ALA A 171 -24.44 -49.12 11.22
C ALA A 171 -23.05 -48.42 11.18
N SER A 172 -22.12 -48.93 10.37
CA SER A 172 -20.80 -48.32 10.17
C SER A 172 -20.89 -46.94 9.47
N GLN A 173 -21.74 -46.82 8.46
CA GLN A 173 -22.00 -45.58 7.72
C GLN A 173 -22.44 -44.43 8.64
N SER A 174 -23.33 -44.71 9.61
CA SER A 174 -23.83 -43.70 10.56
C SER A 174 -22.73 -43.00 11.38
N MET A 175 -21.60 -43.67 11.62
CA MET A 175 -20.44 -43.10 12.32
C MET A 175 -19.62 -42.20 11.40
N PHE A 176 -19.45 -42.57 10.13
CA PHE A 176 -18.76 -41.75 9.14
C PHE A 176 -19.56 -40.49 8.78
N GLU A 177 -20.87 -40.63 8.50
CA GLU A 177 -21.78 -39.53 8.20
C GLU A 177 -21.81 -38.46 9.31
N ARG A 178 -21.68 -38.86 10.58
CA ARG A 178 -21.70 -37.92 11.72
C ARG A 178 -20.32 -37.37 12.07
N THR A 179 -19.25 -38.12 11.85
CA THR A 179 -17.90 -37.74 12.33
C THR A 179 -17.12 -36.96 11.28
N ALA A 180 -17.15 -37.39 10.02
CA ALA A 180 -16.34 -36.77 8.97
C ALA A 180 -16.71 -35.28 8.69
N PRO A 181 -17.98 -34.87 8.54
CA PRO A 181 -18.30 -33.45 8.36
C PRO A 181 -18.00 -32.60 9.60
N ARG A 182 -17.97 -33.19 10.81
CA ARG A 182 -17.51 -32.48 12.02
C ARG A 182 -16.00 -32.23 11.98
N VAL A 183 -15.20 -33.20 11.52
CA VAL A 183 -13.75 -33.03 11.36
C VAL A 183 -13.43 -31.98 10.28
N VAL A 184 -14.07 -32.05 9.12
CA VAL A 184 -13.91 -31.05 8.04
C VAL A 184 -14.39 -29.67 8.50
N GLY A 185 -15.53 -29.58 9.20
CA GLY A 185 -16.04 -28.34 9.78
C GLY A 185 -15.09 -27.73 10.83
N ALA A 186 -14.53 -28.55 11.73
CA ALA A 186 -13.54 -28.10 12.71
C ALA A 186 -12.25 -27.60 12.04
N ALA A 187 -11.77 -28.27 10.99
CA ALA A 187 -10.62 -27.81 10.20
C ALA A 187 -10.91 -26.48 9.47
N GLY A 188 -12.13 -26.30 8.95
CA GLY A 188 -12.59 -25.02 8.38
C GLY A 188 -12.64 -23.88 9.40
N ILE A 189 -13.17 -24.14 10.60
CA ILE A 189 -13.18 -23.17 11.71
C ILE A 189 -11.74 -22.81 12.13
N LEU A 190 -10.85 -23.81 12.24
CA LEU A 190 -9.44 -23.58 12.56
C LEU A 190 -8.76 -22.70 11.51
N ALA A 191 -9.01 -22.93 10.22
CA ALA A 191 -8.50 -22.09 9.13
C ALA A 191 -8.99 -20.63 9.25
N LEU A 192 -10.28 -20.41 9.55
CA LEU A 192 -10.84 -19.07 9.78
C LEU A 192 -10.20 -18.37 10.98
N VAL A 193 -9.94 -19.09 12.08
CA VAL A 193 -9.25 -18.56 13.27
C VAL A 193 -7.80 -18.17 12.94
N VAL A 194 -7.07 -19.01 12.19
CA VAL A 194 -5.69 -18.71 11.75
C VAL A 194 -5.65 -17.48 10.84
N VAL A 195 -6.56 -17.38 9.86
CA VAL A 195 -6.65 -16.21 8.97
C VAL A 195 -7.04 -14.95 9.74
N GLY A 196 -8.02 -15.02 10.66
CA GLY A 196 -8.40 -13.90 11.52
C GLY A 196 -7.26 -13.42 12.42
N TRP A 197 -6.48 -14.35 12.98
CA TRP A 197 -5.29 -14.06 13.78
C TRP A 197 -4.18 -13.40 12.94
N LEU A 198 -3.93 -13.88 11.71
CA LEU A 198 -2.96 -13.27 10.79
C LEU A 198 -3.38 -11.84 10.42
N LEU A 199 -4.64 -11.60 10.10
CA LEU A 199 -5.16 -10.25 9.80
C LEU A 199 -5.07 -9.32 11.03
N ALA A 200 -5.37 -9.82 12.23
CA ALA A 200 -5.17 -9.09 13.48
C ALA A 200 -3.68 -8.81 13.78
N ARG A 201 -2.75 -9.70 13.40
CA ARG A 201 -1.31 -9.47 13.54
C ARG A 201 -0.82 -8.42 12.55
N ILE A 202 -1.14 -8.57 11.26
CA ILE A 202 -0.77 -7.63 10.18
C ILE A 202 -1.28 -6.22 10.50
N THR A 203 -2.54 -6.08 10.93
CA THR A 203 -3.12 -4.77 11.25
C THR A 203 -2.55 -4.13 12.52
N ARG A 204 -1.96 -4.91 13.45
CA ARG A 204 -1.15 -4.38 14.57
C ARG A 204 0.22 -3.91 14.07
N GLU A 205 0.97 -4.78 13.39
CA GLU A 205 2.30 -4.48 12.84
C GLU A 205 2.31 -3.21 11.97
N LEU A 206 1.27 -3.03 11.13
CA LEU A 206 1.09 -1.83 10.31
C LEU A 206 0.74 -0.55 11.11
N ARG A 207 0.09 -0.66 12.27
CA ARG A 207 -0.18 0.49 13.15
C ARG A 207 1.09 0.91 13.89
N ASP A 208 1.87 -0.04 14.36
CA ASP A 208 3.10 0.22 15.11
C ASP A 208 4.21 0.76 14.18
N ASN A 209 4.35 0.23 12.96
CA ASN A 209 5.22 0.82 11.94
C ASN A 209 4.81 2.25 11.56
N ARG A 210 3.50 2.55 11.47
CA ARG A 210 3.00 3.92 11.21
C ARG A 210 3.28 4.89 12.36
N ARG A 211 3.26 4.41 13.61
CA ARG A 211 3.65 5.20 14.79
C ARG A 211 5.12 5.59 14.73
N LEU A 212 6.00 4.60 14.51
CA LEU A 212 7.44 4.84 14.37
C LEU A 212 7.75 5.79 13.19
N GLN A 213 7.06 5.63 12.06
CA GLN A 213 7.20 6.57 10.92
C GLN A 213 6.73 7.99 11.26
N ALA A 214 5.65 8.15 12.02
CA ALA A 214 5.17 9.46 12.46
C ALA A 214 6.12 10.12 13.49
N GLU A 215 6.72 9.32 14.37
CA GLU A 215 7.73 9.76 15.34
C GLU A 215 9.01 10.25 14.65
N LEU A 216 9.56 9.46 13.72
CA LEU A 216 10.69 9.90 12.89
C LEU A 216 10.35 11.14 12.05
N ALA A 217 9.13 11.23 11.50
CA ALA A 217 8.70 12.41 10.75
C ALA A 217 8.60 13.66 11.63
N ALA A 218 8.14 13.53 12.88
CA ALA A 218 8.09 14.63 13.84
C ALA A 218 9.48 15.11 14.25
N VAL A 219 10.41 14.19 14.55
CA VAL A 219 11.82 14.53 14.86
C VAL A 219 12.51 15.18 13.68
N ASN A 220 12.36 14.64 12.46
CA ASN A 220 12.91 15.24 11.25
C ASN A 220 12.35 16.64 10.97
N ALA A 221 11.05 16.87 11.24
CA ALA A 221 10.42 18.18 11.11
C ALA A 221 10.92 19.18 12.18
N ASP A 222 11.26 18.71 13.39
CA ASP A 222 11.87 19.54 14.43
C ASP A 222 13.29 19.98 14.06
N VAL A 223 14.13 19.03 13.64
CA VAL A 223 15.50 19.30 13.15
C VAL A 223 15.47 20.26 11.95
N ALA A 224 14.57 20.04 10.97
CA ALA A 224 14.41 20.92 9.83
C ALA A 224 13.99 22.36 10.23
N ARG A 225 13.14 22.51 11.26
CA ARG A 225 12.73 23.82 11.79
C ARG A 225 13.90 24.59 12.40
N ARG A 226 14.74 23.89 13.18
CA ARG A 226 15.94 24.47 13.83
C ARG A 226 17.02 24.86 12.81
N ILE A 227 17.27 24.01 11.82
CA ILE A 227 18.17 24.33 10.69
C ILE A 227 17.66 25.55 9.92
N GLY A 228 16.33 25.70 9.78
CA GLY A 228 15.70 26.92 9.28
C GLY A 228 16.10 28.15 10.10
N ALA A 229 15.87 28.15 11.41
CA ALA A 229 16.23 29.27 12.28
C ALA A 229 17.73 29.61 12.26
N ILE A 230 18.61 28.60 12.16
CA ILE A 230 20.07 28.79 12.02
C ILE A 230 20.43 29.49 10.70
N ARG A 231 19.83 29.06 9.58
CA ARG A 231 20.01 29.71 8.27
C ARG A 231 19.48 31.14 8.29
N ASP A 232 18.31 31.36 8.90
CA ASP A 232 17.63 32.65 8.87
C ASP A 232 18.37 33.70 9.73
N LEU A 233 19.00 33.29 10.84
CA LEU A 233 19.99 34.13 11.55
C LEU A 233 21.20 34.45 10.64
N ALA A 234 21.79 33.44 9.98
CA ALA A 234 22.96 33.66 9.13
C ALA A 234 22.67 34.65 7.98
N GLU A 235 21.45 34.65 7.44
CA GLU A 235 20.99 35.63 6.44
C GLU A 235 20.87 37.06 7.00
N GLN A 236 20.55 37.21 8.29
CA GLN A 236 20.49 38.51 8.99
C GLN A 236 21.89 39.04 9.32
N VAL A 237 22.78 38.18 9.82
CA VAL A 237 24.20 38.50 10.09
C VAL A 237 24.91 38.96 8.81
N VAL A 238 24.62 38.33 7.66
CA VAL A 238 25.13 38.75 6.34
C VAL A 238 24.54 40.09 5.86
N ARG A 239 23.37 40.50 6.37
CA ARG A 239 22.78 41.83 6.14
C ARG A 239 23.30 42.92 7.10
N GLY A 240 24.11 42.55 8.09
CA GLY A 240 24.62 43.49 9.09
C GLY A 240 23.71 43.68 10.31
N ASP A 241 22.72 42.82 10.53
CA ASP A 241 21.96 42.78 11.78
C ASP A 241 22.58 41.75 12.73
N TYR A 242 23.25 42.25 13.76
CA TYR A 242 23.90 41.45 14.81
C TYR A 242 23.10 41.43 16.12
N THR A 243 21.87 41.99 16.12
CA THR A 243 21.05 42.09 17.34
C THR A 243 20.21 40.84 17.58
N VAL A 244 19.87 40.10 16.52
CA VAL A 244 19.03 38.90 16.58
C VAL A 244 19.78 37.70 17.15
N LYS A 245 19.09 36.86 17.93
CA LYS A 245 19.62 35.63 18.54
C LYS A 245 18.64 34.48 18.38
N ILE A 246 19.15 33.27 18.15
CA ILE A 246 18.35 32.04 18.07
C ILE A 246 17.96 31.60 19.48
N ALA A 247 16.66 31.45 19.71
CA ALA A 247 16.11 30.88 20.94
C ALA A 247 15.95 29.35 20.84
N ASP A 248 17.07 28.63 20.70
CA ASP A 248 17.14 27.18 20.93
C ASP A 248 18.02 26.93 22.17
N ALA A 249 17.46 26.24 23.15
CA ALA A 249 18.08 25.93 24.44
C ALA A 249 18.23 24.41 24.67
N ALA A 250 18.09 23.60 23.62
CA ALA A 250 18.27 22.16 23.73
C ALA A 250 19.75 21.80 23.96
N ALA A 251 20.02 20.86 24.86
CA ALA A 251 21.35 20.33 25.14
C ALA A 251 21.81 19.30 24.07
N ASP A 252 21.64 19.64 22.79
CA ASP A 252 21.99 18.83 21.63
C ASP A 252 22.97 19.57 20.69
N GLY A 253 23.41 18.91 19.60
CA GLY A 253 24.37 19.49 18.66
C GLY A 253 23.88 20.75 17.93
N LEU A 254 22.57 20.93 17.76
CA LEU A 254 21.97 22.11 17.12
C LEU A 254 21.80 23.25 18.11
N GLY A 255 21.37 22.98 19.34
CA GLY A 255 21.29 24.00 20.40
C GLY A 255 22.68 24.52 20.84
N ASN A 256 23.68 23.64 20.88
CA ASN A 256 25.09 24.05 21.08
C ASN A 256 25.58 24.95 19.91
N LEU A 257 25.26 24.60 18.67
CA LEU A 257 25.60 25.43 17.50
C LEU A 257 24.87 26.78 17.52
N ALA A 258 23.59 26.81 17.89
CA ALA A 258 22.83 28.05 18.07
C ALA A 258 23.45 28.95 19.16
N THR A 259 23.90 28.36 20.27
CA THR A 259 24.60 29.07 21.36
C THR A 259 25.92 29.67 20.87
N LEU A 260 26.73 28.91 20.13
CA LEU A 260 27.99 29.40 19.54
C LEU A 260 27.76 30.50 18.50
N LEU A 261 26.70 30.40 17.68
CA LEU A 261 26.32 31.45 16.72
C LEU A 261 25.84 32.72 17.44
N ASN A 262 25.08 32.61 18.53
CA ASN A 262 24.68 33.76 19.35
C ASN A 262 25.90 34.46 19.98
N GLN A 263 26.90 33.70 20.42
CA GLN A 263 28.17 34.24 20.95
C GLN A 263 29.00 34.92 19.86
N MET A 264 29.14 34.29 18.68
CA MET A 264 29.82 34.88 17.51
C MET A 264 29.16 36.20 17.11
N THR A 265 27.83 36.22 17.00
CA THR A 265 27.04 37.38 16.58
C THR A 265 27.22 38.54 17.57
N GLN A 266 27.14 38.26 18.88
CA GLN A 266 27.41 39.26 19.93
C GLN A 266 28.86 39.76 19.92
N SER A 267 29.85 38.92 19.61
CA SER A 267 31.24 39.34 19.50
C SER A 267 31.49 40.21 18.25
N LEU A 268 30.75 39.99 17.16
CA LEU A 268 30.77 40.86 15.98
C LEU A 268 30.16 42.23 16.30
N ASP A 269 28.98 42.25 16.92
CA ASP A 269 28.27 43.46 17.35
C ASP A 269 29.17 44.38 18.18
N GLN A 270 29.77 43.84 19.25
CA GLN A 270 30.73 44.54 20.11
C GLN A 270 31.98 45.04 19.35
N SER A 271 32.44 44.29 18.34
CA SER A 271 33.59 44.69 17.52
C SER A 271 33.23 45.85 16.57
N PHE A 272 32.02 45.87 16.03
CA PHE A 272 31.53 46.98 15.20
C PHE A 272 31.23 48.23 16.02
N GLU A 273 30.67 48.10 17.23
CA GLU A 273 30.53 49.23 18.17
C GLU A 273 31.89 49.83 18.53
N ALA A 274 32.86 48.99 18.91
CA ALA A 274 34.21 49.43 19.24
C ALA A 274 34.91 50.12 18.06
N LEU A 275 34.78 49.59 16.84
CA LEU A 275 35.33 50.20 15.63
C LEU A 275 34.64 51.54 15.32
N ALA A 276 33.32 51.63 15.46
CA ALA A 276 32.57 52.87 15.28
C ALA A 276 32.96 53.94 16.31
N LEU A 277 33.24 53.55 17.56
CA LEU A 277 33.76 54.45 18.59
C LEU A 277 35.17 54.94 18.25
N ARG A 278 36.11 54.04 17.91
CA ARG A 278 37.48 54.41 17.54
C ARG A 278 37.53 55.34 16.32
N ASN A 279 36.66 55.14 15.33
CA ASN A 279 36.56 56.05 14.19
C ASN A 279 36.11 57.47 14.61
N ARG A 280 35.11 57.58 15.51
CA ARG A 280 34.68 58.88 16.06
C ARG A 280 35.76 59.57 16.89
N GLU A 281 36.50 58.82 17.71
CA GLU A 281 37.64 59.34 18.47
C GLU A 281 38.74 59.87 17.53
N LEU A 282 39.02 59.16 16.43
CA LEU A 282 40.00 59.57 15.43
C LEU A 282 39.55 60.84 14.67
N ASP A 283 38.27 60.92 14.27
CA ASP A 283 37.69 62.13 13.66
C ASP A 283 37.75 63.34 14.61
N GLN A 284 37.45 63.13 15.89
CA GLN A 284 37.52 64.16 16.92
C GLN A 284 38.97 64.62 17.15
N PHE A 285 39.92 63.68 17.30
CA PHE A 285 41.34 63.99 17.46
C PHE A 285 41.88 64.76 16.24
N ALA A 286 41.57 64.30 15.02
CA ALA A 286 41.98 64.95 13.80
C ALA A 286 41.39 66.38 13.70
N TYR A 287 40.14 66.58 14.13
CA TYR A 287 39.53 67.92 14.20
C TYR A 287 40.26 68.84 15.18
N VAL A 288 40.45 68.40 16.43
CA VAL A 288 41.06 69.22 17.50
C VAL A 288 42.53 69.54 17.18
N ALA A 289 43.35 68.52 16.92
CA ALA A 289 44.78 68.71 16.64
C ALA A 289 45.01 69.66 15.45
N SER A 290 44.12 69.64 14.45
CA SER A 290 44.25 70.51 13.27
C SER A 290 43.66 71.90 13.45
N HIS A 291 42.74 72.11 14.40
CA HIS A 291 42.39 73.44 14.88
C HIS A 291 43.59 74.06 15.60
N ASP A 292 44.18 73.30 16.53
CA ASP A 292 45.20 73.78 17.45
C ASP A 292 46.57 73.96 16.79
N LEU A 293 46.90 73.20 15.73
CA LEU A 293 48.06 73.47 14.88
C LEU A 293 47.85 74.70 13.97
N ARG A 294 46.60 75.01 13.58
CA ARG A 294 46.30 76.09 12.62
C ARG A 294 46.25 77.47 13.28
N ALA A 295 45.89 77.55 14.56
CA ALA A 295 45.93 78.80 15.33
C ALA A 295 47.34 79.46 15.40
N PRO A 296 48.42 78.78 15.85
CA PRO A 296 49.75 79.38 15.91
C PRO A 296 50.33 79.65 14.52
N LEU A 297 50.02 78.84 13.51
CA LEU A 297 50.45 79.09 12.13
C LEU A 297 49.84 80.37 11.55
N ARG A 298 48.57 80.66 11.84
CA ARG A 298 47.96 81.97 11.52
C ARG A 298 48.62 83.09 12.32
N GLY A 299 48.94 82.87 13.60
CA GLY A 299 49.67 83.85 14.42
C GLY A 299 51.01 84.24 13.81
N ILE A 300 51.84 83.25 13.47
CA ILE A 300 53.15 83.47 12.82
C ILE A 300 52.96 84.09 11.44
N ALA A 301 51.97 83.65 10.64
CA ALA A 301 51.68 84.25 9.33
C ALA A 301 51.29 85.74 9.44
N THR A 302 50.52 86.12 10.46
CA THR A 302 50.15 87.52 10.73
C THR A 302 51.34 88.34 11.21
N LEU A 303 52.20 87.82 12.09
CA LEU A 303 53.43 88.51 12.51
C LEU A 303 54.40 88.71 11.35
N VAL A 304 54.59 87.68 10.51
CA VAL A 304 55.41 87.74 9.28
C VAL A 304 54.81 88.71 8.26
N LYS A 305 53.48 88.87 8.23
CA LYS A 305 52.78 89.86 7.40
C LYS A 305 52.98 91.29 7.93
N TRP A 306 52.82 91.54 9.23
CA TRP A 306 53.04 92.88 9.81
C TRP A 306 54.48 93.36 9.64
N LEU A 307 55.47 92.50 9.89
CA LEU A 307 56.88 92.81 9.64
C LEU A 307 57.14 93.19 8.16
N ASP A 308 56.49 92.49 7.23
CA ASP A 308 56.57 92.75 5.79
C ASP A 308 55.82 94.03 5.36
N GLU A 309 54.74 94.41 6.04
CA GLU A 309 53.95 95.61 5.72
C GLU A 309 54.54 96.89 6.35
N GLU A 310 55.07 96.83 7.58
CA GLU A 310 55.57 98.00 8.31
C GLU A 310 57.03 98.34 7.98
N HIS A 311 57.92 97.35 7.86
CA HIS A 311 59.36 97.55 7.64
C HIS A 311 59.84 97.23 6.21
N ALA A 312 58.93 97.00 5.26
CA ALA A 312 59.25 96.69 3.86
C ALA A 312 60.38 97.55 3.27
N ALA A 313 60.32 98.87 3.48
CA ALA A 313 61.23 99.85 2.89
C ALA A 313 62.69 99.72 3.38
N GLU A 314 62.91 99.17 4.58
CA GLU A 314 64.22 99.08 5.23
C GLU A 314 64.93 97.74 4.93
N PHE A 315 64.20 96.74 4.43
CA PHE A 315 64.77 95.41 4.14
C PHE A 315 65.60 95.36 2.84
N SER A 316 66.85 94.91 2.99
CA SER A 316 67.71 94.43 1.88
C SER A 316 66.95 93.45 0.96
N PRO A 317 67.22 93.44 -0.37
CA PRO A 317 66.63 92.48 -1.30
C PRO A 317 66.75 91.00 -0.88
N GLU A 318 67.84 90.66 -0.19
CA GLU A 318 68.08 89.30 0.35
C GLU A 318 67.12 88.99 1.51
N VAL A 319 66.88 89.96 2.40
CA VAL A 319 65.96 89.82 3.54
C VAL A 319 64.52 89.63 3.05
N ARG A 320 64.06 90.42 2.07
CA ARG A 320 62.75 90.21 1.43
C ARG A 320 62.62 88.80 0.83
N THR A 321 63.67 88.31 0.19
CA THR A 321 63.74 86.95 -0.37
C THR A 321 63.61 85.87 0.70
N TYR A 322 64.11 86.09 1.92
CA TYR A 322 63.87 85.19 3.06
C TYR A 322 62.44 85.30 3.59
N PHE A 323 61.85 86.49 3.69
CA PHE A 323 60.45 86.67 4.12
C PHE A 323 59.47 85.97 3.17
N ASP A 324 59.62 86.09 1.85
CA ASP A 324 58.77 85.38 0.88
C ASP A 324 58.97 83.86 0.92
N GLN A 325 60.19 83.38 1.20
CA GLN A 325 60.40 81.96 1.49
C GLN A 325 59.68 81.51 2.77
N VAL A 326 59.63 82.33 3.82
CA VAL A 326 58.91 82.01 5.06
C VAL A 326 57.40 81.97 4.81
N LYS A 327 56.81 83.02 4.19
CA LYS A 327 55.39 83.04 3.76
C LYS A 327 55.05 81.81 2.92
N GLY A 328 55.88 81.51 1.91
CA GLY A 328 55.72 80.36 1.00
C GLY A 328 55.98 78.99 1.63
N ARG A 329 56.58 78.92 2.84
CA ARG A 329 56.67 77.69 3.65
C ARG A 329 55.44 77.55 4.55
N LEU A 330 54.99 78.62 5.22
CA LEU A 330 53.79 78.60 6.07
C LEU A 330 52.53 78.24 5.26
N GLY A 331 52.30 78.86 4.10
CA GLY A 331 51.16 78.55 3.24
C GLY A 331 51.16 77.09 2.75
N ARG A 332 52.35 76.52 2.47
CA ARG A 332 52.50 75.09 2.16
C ARG A 332 52.19 74.21 3.37
N LEU A 333 52.57 74.61 4.58
CA LEU A 333 52.36 73.82 5.79
C LEU A 333 50.88 73.84 6.25
N GLU A 334 50.18 74.97 6.14
CA GLU A 334 48.71 75.03 6.32
C GLU A 334 47.98 74.20 5.25
N GLY A 335 48.48 74.21 4.00
CA GLY A 335 48.00 73.34 2.93
C GLY A 335 48.20 71.85 3.21
N LEU A 336 49.36 71.45 3.73
CA LEU A 336 49.66 70.05 4.10
C LEU A 336 48.80 69.57 5.28
N ILE A 337 48.60 70.39 6.32
CA ILE A 337 47.68 70.06 7.42
C ILE A 337 46.25 69.89 6.89
N SER A 338 45.81 70.80 6.01
CA SER A 338 44.47 70.74 5.39
C SER A 338 44.30 69.50 4.49
N GLY A 339 45.36 69.08 3.80
CA GLY A 339 45.38 67.87 2.97
C GLY A 339 45.40 66.58 3.79
N LEU A 340 46.20 66.52 4.86
CA LEU A 340 46.26 65.38 5.78
C LEU A 340 44.92 65.17 6.51
N LEU A 341 44.26 66.27 6.92
CA LEU A 341 42.88 66.29 7.39
C LEU A 341 41.90 65.67 6.39
N ALA A 342 41.95 66.11 5.14
CA ALA A 342 41.07 65.63 4.09
C ALA A 342 41.30 64.13 3.81
N TYR A 343 42.55 63.66 3.90
CA TYR A 343 42.90 62.25 3.77
C TYR A 343 42.40 61.41 4.97
N ALA A 344 42.59 61.87 6.22
CA ALA A 344 42.07 61.20 7.41
C ALA A 344 40.54 61.03 7.33
N ARG A 345 39.82 62.09 6.94
CA ARG A 345 38.37 62.05 6.72
C ARG A 345 37.95 61.26 5.49
N ALA A 346 38.81 61.07 4.49
CA ALA A 346 38.55 60.17 3.36
C ALA A 346 38.69 58.68 3.75
N GLY A 347 39.29 58.37 4.90
CA GLY A 347 39.17 57.06 5.57
C GLY A 347 37.81 56.87 6.25
N ALA A 348 37.21 57.94 6.76
CA ALA A 348 35.87 57.95 7.37
C ALA A 348 34.75 57.97 6.31
N TRP A 349 34.57 56.85 5.61
CA TRP A 349 33.46 56.69 4.65
C TRP A 349 32.09 56.77 5.37
N PRO A 350 31.19 57.71 5.01
CA PRO A 350 29.84 57.72 5.57
C PRO A 350 29.06 56.51 5.05
N ALA A 351 28.35 55.82 5.95
CA ALA A 351 27.67 54.54 5.69
C ALA A 351 26.52 54.58 4.65
N CYS A 352 26.24 55.75 4.05
CA CYS A 352 25.26 55.92 2.98
C CYS A 352 25.92 56.50 1.72
N TRP A 353 26.33 55.63 0.81
CA TRP A 353 26.54 56.00 -0.59
C TRP A 353 25.18 55.97 -1.31
N PRO A 354 24.54 57.11 -1.65
CA PRO A 354 23.34 57.08 -2.49
C PRO A 354 23.71 56.51 -3.87
N PRO A 355 22.94 55.55 -4.43
CA PRO A 355 23.36 54.79 -5.61
C PRO A 355 23.73 55.72 -6.77
N PRO A 356 24.89 55.52 -7.44
CA PRO A 356 25.43 56.53 -8.34
C PRO A 356 24.47 56.78 -9.50
N THR A 357 24.06 58.03 -9.67
CA THR A 357 23.01 58.44 -10.62
C THR A 357 23.53 58.56 -12.05
N TRP A 358 24.10 57.47 -12.58
CA TRP A 358 24.63 57.33 -13.94
C TRP A 358 23.67 57.88 -15.02
N GLY A 359 22.37 57.73 -14.81
CA GLY A 359 21.32 58.25 -15.71
C GLY A 359 21.24 59.78 -15.82
N ALA A 360 21.72 60.55 -14.83
CA ALA A 360 21.71 62.01 -14.87
C ALA A 360 22.87 62.58 -15.68
N ALA A 361 24.12 62.21 -15.32
CA ALA A 361 25.33 62.69 -15.99
C ALA A 361 25.44 62.24 -17.46
N ALA A 362 24.86 61.08 -17.81
CA ALA A 362 24.82 60.61 -19.19
C ALA A 362 23.93 61.46 -20.12
N ARG A 363 22.93 62.18 -19.58
CA ARG A 363 22.00 63.00 -20.38
C ARG A 363 22.58 64.36 -20.77
N SER A 364 23.30 65.03 -19.87
CA SER A 364 23.90 66.35 -20.15
C SER A 364 24.98 66.30 -21.25
N ARG A 365 25.84 65.27 -21.25
CA ARG A 365 26.86 65.13 -22.32
C ARG A 365 26.27 64.76 -23.70
N ARG A 366 25.14 64.03 -23.77
CA ARG A 366 24.46 63.77 -25.05
C ARG A 366 23.77 65.00 -25.63
N ALA A 367 23.28 65.92 -24.79
CA ALA A 367 22.71 67.19 -25.26
C ALA A 367 23.78 68.12 -25.89
N GLY A 368 24.98 68.22 -25.28
CA GLY A 368 26.05 69.06 -25.81
C GLY A 368 26.74 68.52 -27.07
N GLY A 369 26.90 67.20 -27.20
CA GLY A 369 27.65 66.59 -28.31
C GLY A 369 26.93 66.60 -29.67
N ALA A 370 25.59 66.58 -29.67
CA ALA A 370 24.81 66.46 -30.92
C ALA A 370 24.80 67.73 -31.80
N ALA A 371 25.15 68.89 -31.24
CA ALA A 371 25.02 70.19 -31.89
C ALA A 371 26.24 70.62 -32.74
N ARG A 372 27.36 69.86 -32.74
CA ARG A 372 28.65 70.31 -33.32
C ARG A 372 29.25 69.38 -34.38
N LEU A 373 28.44 68.52 -35.02
CA LEU A 373 28.86 67.63 -36.12
C LEU A 373 27.85 67.62 -37.29
N ARG A 374 27.45 68.81 -37.75
CA ARG A 374 26.69 69.03 -39.00
C ARG A 374 27.24 70.21 -39.84
N ALA A 375 28.56 70.30 -39.93
CA ALA A 375 29.27 71.15 -40.89
C ALA A 375 30.68 70.57 -41.10
N GLY A 376 31.20 70.60 -42.35
CA GLY A 376 32.49 70.01 -42.73
C GLY A 376 32.34 68.78 -43.64
N ALA A 377 33.16 68.70 -44.70
CA ALA A 377 33.05 67.71 -45.78
C ALA A 377 34.13 66.61 -45.73
N ALA A 378 34.11 65.75 -46.76
CA ALA A 378 35.05 64.65 -47.05
C ALA A 378 36.49 65.15 -47.42
N PRO A 379 37.52 64.29 -47.70
CA PRO A 379 37.49 62.85 -47.97
C PRO A 379 38.63 61.99 -47.31
N ARG A 380 38.84 60.76 -47.83
CA ARG A 380 39.87 59.78 -47.40
C ARG A 380 41.27 60.07 -47.99
N PRO A 381 42.34 59.64 -47.30
CA PRO A 381 43.19 58.50 -47.75
C PRO A 381 43.28 57.39 -46.66
N ALA A 382 43.69 56.12 -46.84
CA ALA A 382 44.38 55.32 -47.87
C ALA A 382 45.87 54.98 -47.56
N HIS A 383 46.16 53.68 -47.39
CA HIS A 383 47.49 53.01 -47.36
C HIS A 383 48.43 53.34 -46.15
N LEU A 384 49.42 52.54 -45.73
CA LEU A 384 49.82 51.13 -46.01
C LEU A 384 50.76 50.57 -44.89
N LEU A 385 50.93 49.23 -44.83
CA LEU A 385 52.04 48.48 -44.17
C LEU A 385 52.14 48.57 -42.62
N HIS A 386 52.84 47.68 -41.90
CA HIS A 386 53.62 46.48 -42.27
C HIS A 386 53.32 45.29 -41.32
N ARG A 387 53.62 44.06 -41.74
CA ARG A 387 53.56 42.82 -40.92
C ARG A 387 54.92 42.12 -40.92
N PRO A 388 55.33 41.52 -39.77
CA PRO A 388 56.10 40.26 -39.78
C PRO A 388 55.38 39.09 -39.06
N PRO A 389 55.87 37.82 -39.20
CA PRO A 389 55.39 36.63 -38.49
C PRO A 389 56.21 36.37 -37.19
N GLY A 390 55.96 35.34 -36.37
CA GLY A 390 54.92 34.30 -36.41
C GLY A 390 55.47 32.86 -36.53
N LEU A 391 55.34 32.07 -35.46
CA LEU A 391 55.55 30.61 -35.36
C LEU A 391 54.77 30.15 -34.11
N ALA A 392 53.76 29.27 -34.08
CA ALA A 392 53.20 28.26 -35.00
C ALA A 392 53.80 26.83 -34.90
N ALA A 393 53.37 26.10 -33.86
CA ALA A 393 53.36 24.63 -33.75
C ALA A 393 52.13 24.25 -32.89
N SER A 394 50.99 23.82 -33.46
CA SER A 394 50.67 22.48 -34.01
C SER A 394 50.22 21.49 -32.92
N VAL A 395 48.94 21.44 -32.56
CA VAL A 395 47.81 20.72 -33.23
C VAL A 395 47.64 19.28 -32.71
N HIS A 396 46.45 18.97 -32.17
CA HIS A 396 45.61 17.83 -32.59
C HIS A 396 44.15 17.98 -32.10
N GLN A 397 43.20 17.57 -32.94
CA GLN A 397 41.74 17.43 -32.74
C GLN A 397 41.38 15.93 -32.94
N PRO A 398 40.13 15.40 -32.78
CA PRO A 398 38.78 16.04 -32.79
C PRO A 398 37.96 15.69 -31.50
N ALA A 399 36.61 15.63 -31.38
CA ALA A 399 35.53 15.62 -32.38
C ALA A 399 34.11 16.05 -31.87
N ARG A 400 33.18 16.00 -32.84
CA ARG A 400 31.69 15.84 -32.86
C ARG A 400 31.01 15.35 -31.55
N GLN A 401 29.73 15.65 -31.30
CA GLN A 401 28.60 15.62 -32.27
C GLN A 401 27.41 16.56 -31.92
N ARG A 402 26.46 16.74 -32.86
CA ARG A 402 25.25 17.60 -32.77
C ARG A 402 24.00 16.84 -32.32
N ARG A 403 23.02 17.58 -31.75
CA ARG A 403 21.57 17.61 -32.08
C ARG A 403 21.00 18.92 -31.51
N GLU A 404 20.57 19.88 -32.33
CA GLU A 404 19.24 20.04 -32.97
C GLU A 404 18.21 20.82 -32.12
N ALA A 405 17.47 21.72 -32.78
CA ALA A 405 16.43 22.60 -32.24
C ALA A 405 15.40 22.88 -33.36
N PRO A 406 14.15 23.29 -33.06
CA PRO A 406 13.88 24.74 -33.18
C PRO A 406 12.71 25.34 -32.33
N ARG A 407 12.87 26.64 -32.04
CA ARG A 407 11.87 27.76 -32.14
C ARG A 407 10.38 27.52 -31.82
N GLY A 408 9.86 28.29 -30.85
CA GLY A 408 8.46 28.75 -30.84
C GLY A 408 8.25 30.09 -31.58
N PRO A 409 6.99 30.46 -31.95
CA PRO A 409 6.67 31.68 -32.72
C PRO A 409 6.48 32.95 -31.85
N ARG A 410 6.23 34.11 -32.50
CA ARG A 410 6.18 35.46 -31.89
C ARG A 410 4.83 36.19 -32.10
N GLY A 411 4.24 36.72 -31.02
CA GLY A 411 3.36 37.91 -30.99
C GLY A 411 2.13 37.93 -31.92
N PRO A 412 1.49 39.11 -32.16
CA PRO A 412 1.67 40.44 -31.53
C PRO A 412 0.66 40.62 -30.35
N HIS A 413 -0.02 41.72 -29.98
CA HIS A 413 -0.13 43.13 -30.45
C HIS A 413 -0.58 44.07 -29.30
N CYS A 414 -1.14 45.27 -29.58
CA CYS A 414 -1.51 46.31 -28.59
C CYS A 414 -2.90 46.92 -28.83
N GLY A 415 -3.58 47.48 -27.81
CA GLY A 415 -4.82 48.27 -28.00
C GLY A 415 -5.48 48.89 -26.76
N ALA A 416 -5.39 50.23 -26.64
CA ALA A 416 -6.33 51.22 -26.04
C ALA A 416 -6.93 51.10 -24.60
N LEU A 417 -6.96 52.27 -23.94
CA LEU A 417 -7.87 52.74 -22.87
C LEU A 417 -9.07 53.50 -23.52
N PRO A 418 -10.23 53.85 -22.87
CA PRO A 418 -10.33 54.34 -21.48
C PRO A 418 -11.67 54.17 -20.66
N ARG A 419 -11.64 54.66 -19.40
CA ARG A 419 -12.72 55.31 -18.60
C ARG A 419 -14.03 54.59 -18.16
N ARG A 420 -14.23 54.63 -16.83
CA ARG A 420 -15.48 54.83 -16.02
C ARG A 420 -16.68 53.87 -16.17
N GLY A 421 -17.03 53.17 -15.08
CA GLY A 421 -18.37 52.61 -14.84
C GLY A 421 -18.49 51.74 -13.58
N ARG A 422 -19.39 52.10 -12.64
CA ARG A 422 -19.93 51.25 -11.56
C ARG A 422 -21.45 51.10 -11.80
N PRO A 423 -22.16 50.15 -11.17
CA PRO A 423 -21.80 48.77 -10.87
C PRO A 423 -22.93 47.79 -11.27
N LEU A 424 -22.63 46.51 -11.53
CA LEU A 424 -23.67 45.47 -11.65
C LEU A 424 -23.18 44.14 -11.07
N ARG A 425 -23.91 43.60 -10.10
CA ARG A 425 -23.55 42.36 -9.38
C ARG A 425 -24.64 41.32 -9.62
N ILE A 426 -24.51 40.55 -10.69
CA ILE A 426 -25.41 39.43 -11.01
C ILE A 426 -24.68 38.12 -10.67
N CYS A 427 -25.10 37.47 -9.59
CA CYS A 427 -24.64 36.12 -9.23
C CYS A 427 -25.86 35.21 -9.00
N GLY A 428 -26.17 34.35 -9.97
CA GLY A 428 -27.12 33.25 -9.82
C GLY A 428 -26.41 31.94 -9.43
N GLY A 429 -27.12 31.04 -8.74
CA GLY A 429 -26.59 29.75 -8.25
C GLY A 429 -26.39 29.78 -6.73
N ARG A 430 -27.33 29.31 -5.88
CA ARG A 430 -27.80 27.91 -5.66
C ARG A 430 -26.65 26.97 -5.27
N ARG A 431 -26.68 26.25 -4.13
CA ARG A 431 -27.72 26.06 -3.08
C ARG A 431 -27.05 25.71 -1.74
N ARG A 432 -27.66 26.09 -0.60
CA ARG A 432 -27.49 25.40 0.70
C ARG A 432 -28.62 24.38 0.90
N PRO A 433 -28.42 23.28 1.65
CA PRO A 433 -29.51 22.41 2.09
C PRO A 433 -30.41 23.10 3.14
N ARG A 434 -31.65 22.62 3.29
CA ARG A 434 -32.60 23.06 4.34
C ARG A 434 -32.83 21.91 5.33
N HIS A 435 -32.89 22.24 6.63
CA HIS A 435 -33.57 21.39 7.61
C HIS A 435 -35.09 21.41 7.40
N ARG A 436 -35.75 20.30 7.75
CA ARG A 436 -37.12 20.25 8.29
C ARG A 436 -37.20 19.11 9.32
N PRO A 437 -37.97 19.26 10.41
CA PRO A 437 -38.20 18.20 11.38
C PRO A 437 -39.36 17.27 10.96
N GLY A 438 -39.46 16.11 11.61
CA GLY A 438 -40.60 15.19 11.51
C GLY A 438 -40.79 14.39 12.80
N PRO A 439 -42.02 14.29 13.35
CA PRO A 439 -42.36 13.42 14.48
C PRO A 439 -43.24 12.22 14.02
N PRO A 440 -43.72 11.36 14.93
CA PRO A 440 -43.00 10.48 15.85
C PRO A 440 -43.26 8.99 15.46
N PRO A 441 -42.69 7.96 16.13
CA PRO A 441 -42.90 6.56 15.71
C PRO A 441 -44.29 6.01 16.07
N GLN A 442 -44.70 5.00 15.31
CA GLN A 442 -45.78 4.06 15.66
C GLN A 442 -45.14 2.70 15.96
N ASP A 443 -45.51 2.04 17.06
CA ASP A 443 -45.52 0.57 17.07
C ASP A 443 -46.34 -0.06 18.22
N PHE A 444 -46.91 -1.22 17.93
CA PHE A 444 -47.59 -2.20 18.81
C PHE A 444 -48.76 -1.80 19.73
N SER A 445 -49.53 -2.83 20.11
CA SER A 445 -50.88 -2.76 20.67
C SER A 445 -51.07 -3.69 21.88
N ALA A 446 -52.18 -3.46 22.60
CA ALA A 446 -52.83 -4.27 23.63
C ALA A 446 -52.40 -4.12 25.13
N PHE A 447 -53.44 -4.13 25.96
CA PHE A 447 -53.57 -4.17 27.43
C PHE A 447 -54.72 -5.18 27.72
N PRO A 448 -55.03 -5.62 28.96
CA PRO A 448 -54.41 -5.33 30.27
C PRO A 448 -53.82 -6.64 30.87
N ASP A 449 -53.85 -7.08 32.15
CA ASP A 449 -54.47 -6.62 33.42
C ASP A 449 -53.65 -7.16 34.65
N PRO A 450 -54.08 -7.22 35.95
CA PRO A 450 -53.19 -6.74 37.02
C PRO A 450 -52.95 -7.73 38.20
N ALA A 451 -52.35 -7.16 39.27
CA ALA A 451 -52.29 -7.63 40.66
C ALA A 451 -51.26 -8.73 41.03
N ARG A 452 -50.20 -8.31 41.75
CA ARG A 452 -50.07 -8.56 43.21
C ARG A 452 -48.87 -7.85 43.87
N ALA A 453 -49.16 -7.18 44.97
CA ALA A 453 -48.26 -6.89 46.11
C ALA A 453 -48.81 -7.70 47.33
N PRO A 454 -48.14 -7.83 48.51
CA PRO A 454 -47.10 -6.95 49.07
C PRO A 454 -45.91 -7.67 49.75
N LEU A 455 -45.20 -6.92 50.60
CA LEU A 455 -43.95 -7.25 51.32
C LEU A 455 -44.17 -7.96 52.69
N ARG A 456 -43.04 -8.43 53.26
CA ARG A 456 -42.76 -8.85 54.66
C ARG A 456 -43.06 -10.31 55.07
N GLY A 457 -42.11 -10.95 55.77
CA GLY A 457 -42.33 -12.20 56.51
C GLY A 457 -41.03 -12.85 57.06
N ARG A 458 -40.76 -12.74 58.36
CA ARG A 458 -39.60 -13.35 59.06
C ARG A 458 -39.72 -14.89 59.19
N LYS A 459 -38.55 -15.57 59.25
CA LYS A 459 -38.18 -16.80 60.02
C LYS A 459 -39.24 -17.94 60.14
N HIS A 460 -38.91 -19.22 59.93
CA HIS A 460 -38.03 -20.01 60.83
C HIS A 460 -37.55 -21.35 60.19
N ARG A 461 -36.73 -22.11 60.95
CA ARG A 461 -36.21 -23.46 60.63
C ARG A 461 -37.33 -24.49 60.39
N HIS A 462 -37.11 -25.46 59.48
CA HIS A 462 -36.71 -26.83 59.87
C HIS A 462 -36.15 -27.66 58.68
N ARG A 463 -35.54 -28.81 59.03
CA ARG A 463 -34.90 -29.85 58.18
C ARG A 463 -35.91 -30.93 57.73
N PRO A 464 -35.59 -31.96 56.92
CA PRO A 464 -34.26 -32.50 56.51
C PRO A 464 -33.42 -31.64 55.56
#